data_AF-A0A109HK28-F1
#
_entry.id   AF-A0A109HK28-F1
#
_cell.length_a   1.000
_cell.length_b   1.000
_cell.length_c   1.000
_cell.angle_alpha   90.00
_cell.angle_beta   90.00
_cell.angle_gamma   90.00
#
_symmetry.space_group_name_H-M   'P 1'
#
loop_
_entity.id
_entity.type
_entity.pdbx_description
1 polymer ?
#
loop_
_entity_poly.entity_id
_entity_poly.type
_entity_poly.pdbx_seq_one_letter_code
_entity_poly.pdbx_strand_id
1 'polypeptide(L)'
;MRVLERYPQLPLPGAGNTLDRWRILAEIAAADVCLAKVLEAHYDAQAILAELGAAAPPPGQLFAVWAAEAPDARLAYRNNAERGEVHGRKAWCSGAGMVDGVLLTAHEEDRQQLVQVQLRQPGIVIDTQAWAAVGMARVVSGPVTFDAVPASAIGAPGQYLARPGFWHGGAGIAACWFGAAAAVAERLRAHPKLQRDAHAAMHLGAIDQQLGAARALLRELAAAIDATPEHDHRHAVVRLRSFVERAASDVLDRVGRALGPVPLCSDREHALRCADLAVFVRQSHAEHDWAVLGQALAEQVQPWRL
;
A
#
# COMPACT_ATOMS: atom_id res chain seq x y z
N MET A 1 16.27 -8.83 0.69
CA MET A 1 17.63 -8.37 1.02
C MET A 1 18.22 -7.45 -0.03
N ARG A 2 18.45 -7.86 -1.29
CA ARG A 2 19.04 -7.00 -2.34
C ARG A 2 18.37 -5.63 -2.55
N VAL A 3 17.03 -5.53 -2.45
CA VAL A 3 16.33 -4.24 -2.57
C VAL A 3 16.60 -3.33 -1.37
N LEU A 4 16.60 -3.85 -0.14
CA LEU A 4 16.92 -3.07 1.07
C LEU A 4 18.41 -2.69 1.13
N GLU A 5 19.31 -3.48 0.53
CA GLU A 5 20.71 -3.09 0.35
C GLU A 5 20.85 -1.89 -0.60
N ARG A 6 20.06 -1.86 -1.68
CA ARG A 6 20.05 -0.77 -2.66
C ARG A 6 19.29 0.47 -2.14
N TYR A 7 18.21 0.25 -1.41
CA TYR A 7 17.30 1.26 -0.88
C TYR A 7 17.01 0.99 0.60
N PRO A 8 17.95 1.26 1.52
CA PRO A 8 17.73 1.04 2.95
C PRO A 8 16.66 1.98 3.54
N GLN A 9 16.46 3.13 2.89
CA GLN A 9 15.41 4.10 3.18
C GLN A 9 14.97 4.74 1.87
N LEU A 10 13.76 5.30 1.86
CA LEU A 10 13.26 6.16 0.78
C LEU A 10 13.14 7.60 1.26
N PRO A 11 13.08 8.59 0.35
CA PRO A 11 12.68 9.93 0.72
C PRO A 11 11.36 9.92 1.51
N LEU A 12 11.27 10.78 2.52
CA LEU A 12 10.03 10.97 3.26
C LEU A 12 8.98 11.65 2.36
N PRO A 13 7.69 11.25 2.44
CA PRO A 13 6.63 11.97 1.76
C PRO A 13 6.57 13.42 2.25
N GLY A 14 6.33 14.37 1.34
CA GLY A 14 6.27 15.80 1.66
C GLY A 14 7.63 16.45 1.96
N ALA A 15 8.75 15.76 1.75
CA ALA A 15 10.09 16.29 2.03
C ALA A 15 10.84 16.77 0.77
N GLY A 16 10.12 17.11 -0.31
CA GLY A 16 10.69 17.67 -1.54
C GLY A 16 11.10 16.66 -2.60
N ASN A 17 10.96 15.35 -2.32
CA ASN A 17 11.33 14.26 -3.23
C ASN A 17 10.26 13.14 -3.26
N THR A 18 8.99 13.50 -3.11
CA THR A 18 7.88 12.53 -3.10
C THR A 18 7.79 11.74 -4.40
N LEU A 19 8.06 12.38 -5.54
CA LEU A 19 8.04 11.69 -6.84
C LEU A 19 9.12 10.60 -6.94
N ASP A 20 10.30 10.83 -6.38
CA ASP A 20 11.39 9.84 -6.39
C ASP A 20 11.08 8.65 -5.48
N ARG A 21 10.46 8.89 -4.32
CA ARG A 21 9.89 7.81 -3.49
C ARG A 21 8.93 6.95 -4.32
N TRP A 22 8.00 7.57 -5.03
CA TRP A 22 6.99 6.85 -5.83
C TRP A 22 7.58 6.10 -7.02
N ARG A 23 8.63 6.65 -7.68
CA ARG A 23 9.37 5.95 -8.74
C ARG A 23 9.98 4.65 -8.22
N ILE A 24 10.62 4.70 -7.05
CA ILE A 24 11.25 3.50 -6.45
C ILE A 24 10.18 2.49 -6.03
N LEU A 25 9.09 2.93 -5.39
CA LEU A 25 7.97 2.06 -5.04
C LEU A 25 7.33 1.39 -6.27
N ALA A 26 7.19 2.12 -7.37
CA ALA A 26 6.71 1.58 -8.64
C ALA A 26 7.70 0.58 -9.27
N GLU A 27 9.02 0.83 -9.20
CA GLU A 27 10.06 -0.10 -9.66
C GLU A 27 10.01 -1.42 -8.87
N ILE A 28 9.89 -1.33 -7.54
CA ILE A 28 9.78 -2.51 -6.67
C ILE A 28 8.53 -3.32 -7.03
N ALA A 29 7.38 -2.66 -7.19
CA ALA A 29 6.12 -3.32 -7.52
C ALA A 29 6.08 -3.90 -8.94
N ALA A 30 6.74 -3.22 -9.89
CA ALA A 30 6.95 -3.73 -11.24
C ALA A 30 7.77 -5.02 -11.23
N ALA A 31 8.78 -5.12 -10.38
CA ALA A 31 9.58 -6.33 -10.23
C ALA A 31 8.78 -7.45 -9.53
N ASP A 32 8.22 -7.17 -8.34
CA ASP A 32 7.52 -8.15 -7.51
C ASP A 32 6.47 -7.47 -6.60
N VAL A 33 5.19 -7.79 -6.84
CA VAL A 33 4.05 -7.19 -6.14
C VAL A 33 4.01 -7.59 -4.65
N CYS A 34 4.36 -8.83 -4.33
CA CYS A 34 4.46 -9.30 -2.94
C CYS A 34 5.58 -8.54 -2.21
N LEU A 35 6.73 -8.35 -2.87
CA LEU A 35 7.83 -7.59 -2.29
C LEU A 35 7.43 -6.14 -2.04
N ALA A 36 6.71 -5.50 -2.96
CA ALA A 36 6.19 -4.16 -2.77
C ALA A 36 5.24 -4.07 -1.57
N LYS A 37 4.33 -5.04 -1.38
CA LYS A 37 3.42 -5.05 -0.22
C LYS A 37 4.16 -5.03 1.12
N VAL A 38 5.32 -5.69 1.20
CA VAL A 38 6.12 -5.73 2.43
C VAL A 38 6.98 -4.47 2.58
N LEU A 39 7.70 -4.09 1.52
CA LEU A 39 8.66 -2.98 1.59
C LEU A 39 7.97 -1.61 1.66
N GLU A 40 6.83 -1.44 1.00
CA GLU A 40 6.06 -0.21 1.12
C GLU A 40 5.66 0.05 2.58
N ALA A 41 5.14 -0.97 3.28
CA ALA A 41 4.78 -0.87 4.69
C ALA A 41 6.00 -0.59 5.59
N HIS A 42 7.17 -1.12 5.23
CA HIS A 42 8.41 -0.80 5.96
C HIS A 42 8.83 0.65 5.78
N TYR A 43 8.81 1.17 4.55
CA TYR A 43 9.12 2.56 4.28
C TYR A 43 8.04 3.51 4.81
N ASP A 44 6.79 3.05 4.96
CA ASP A 44 5.73 3.79 5.65
C ASP A 44 5.99 3.83 7.15
N ALA A 45 6.37 2.71 7.78
CA ALA A 45 6.77 2.68 9.18
C ALA A 45 7.92 3.66 9.49
N GLN A 46 8.94 3.74 8.62
CA GLN A 46 10.02 4.71 8.73
C GLN A 46 9.50 6.16 8.66
N ALA A 47 8.59 6.46 7.73
CA ALA A 47 7.99 7.79 7.61
C ALA A 47 7.09 8.13 8.81
N ILE A 48 6.34 7.15 9.32
CA ILE A 48 5.49 7.31 10.49
C ILE A 48 6.31 7.68 11.72
N LEU A 49 7.37 6.93 11.99
CA LEU A 49 8.25 7.15 13.13
C LEU A 49 8.96 8.51 13.02
N ALA A 50 9.46 8.87 11.83
CA ALA A 50 10.12 10.15 11.62
C ALA A 50 9.19 11.35 11.89
N GLU A 51 7.98 11.35 11.34
CA GLU A 51 7.02 12.45 11.51
C GLU A 51 6.41 12.49 12.93
N LEU A 52 6.41 11.38 13.69
CA LEU A 52 6.02 11.36 15.10
C LEU A 52 7.18 11.58 16.08
N GLY A 53 8.40 11.85 15.59
CA GLY A 53 9.58 12.08 16.43
C GLY A 53 10.05 10.86 17.21
N ALA A 54 9.70 9.65 16.75
CA ALA A 54 10.11 8.39 17.35
C ALA A 54 11.37 7.81 16.68
N ALA A 55 12.05 6.92 17.38
CA ALA A 55 13.27 6.28 16.86
C ALA A 55 12.94 5.42 15.62
N ALA A 56 13.80 5.50 14.60
CA ALA A 56 13.69 4.66 13.41
C ALA A 56 13.86 3.16 13.75
N PRO A 57 13.35 2.25 12.90
CA PRO A 57 13.62 0.83 13.05
C PRO A 57 15.13 0.56 13.08
N PRO A 58 15.61 -0.37 13.92
CA PRO A 58 17.03 -0.71 13.95
C PRO A 58 17.54 -1.19 12.58
N PRO A 59 18.79 -0.89 12.20
CA PRO A 59 19.36 -1.38 10.95
C PRO A 59 19.22 -2.90 10.81
N GLY A 60 18.76 -3.34 9.64
CA GLY A 60 18.56 -4.77 9.35
C GLY A 60 17.25 -5.36 9.88
N GLN A 61 16.45 -4.62 10.65
CA GLN A 61 15.11 -5.05 11.05
C GLN A 61 14.05 -4.60 10.06
N LEU A 62 13.12 -5.51 9.74
CA LEU A 62 11.99 -5.23 8.88
C LEU A 62 10.75 -4.92 9.72
N PHE A 63 10.07 -3.83 9.38
CA PHE A 63 8.87 -3.38 10.10
C PHE A 63 7.64 -3.40 9.20
N ALA A 64 6.47 -3.67 9.77
CA ALA A 64 5.18 -3.51 9.12
C ALA A 64 4.33 -2.41 9.79
N VAL A 65 3.24 -2.05 9.11
CA VAL A 65 2.16 -1.20 9.66
C VAL A 65 0.84 -1.95 9.58
N TRP A 66 0.19 -2.21 10.71
CA TRP A 66 -1.10 -2.90 10.81
C TRP A 66 -2.15 -1.98 11.45
N ALA A 67 -2.72 -1.11 10.61
CA ALA A 67 -3.72 -0.12 11.02
C ALA A 67 -5.17 -0.50 10.69
N ALA A 68 -5.38 -1.59 9.93
CA ALA A 68 -6.72 -2.03 9.55
C ALA A 68 -7.51 -2.48 10.79
N GLU A 69 -8.77 -2.06 10.87
CA GLU A 69 -9.73 -2.51 11.86
C GLU A 69 -10.72 -3.49 11.22
N ALA A 70 -11.16 -4.49 11.98
CA ALA A 70 -12.22 -5.40 11.57
C ALA A 70 -13.29 -5.45 12.69
N PRO A 71 -14.58 -5.54 12.36
CA PRO A 71 -15.64 -5.55 13.37
C PRO A 71 -15.52 -6.67 14.41
N ASP A 72 -14.92 -7.80 14.03
CA ASP A 72 -14.73 -9.00 14.85
C ASP A 72 -13.33 -9.10 15.49
N ALA A 73 -12.48 -8.09 15.34
CA ALA A 73 -11.14 -8.07 15.90
C ALA A 73 -10.82 -6.71 16.52
N ARG A 74 -10.68 -6.68 17.84
CA ARG A 74 -10.25 -5.51 18.60
C ARG A 74 -8.96 -5.82 19.33
N LEU A 75 -8.03 -4.87 19.28
CA LEU A 75 -6.80 -4.92 20.06
C LEU A 75 -6.81 -3.77 21.06
N ALA A 76 -6.66 -4.08 22.34
CA ALA A 76 -6.57 -3.11 23.41
C ALA A 76 -5.10 -2.78 23.69
N TYR A 77 -4.82 -1.51 23.97
CA TYR A 77 -3.57 -1.05 24.58
C TYR A 77 -3.86 -0.63 26.02
N ARG A 78 -3.03 -1.13 26.93
CA ARG A 78 -3.09 -0.79 28.36
C ARG A 78 -1.76 -0.16 28.75
N ASN A 79 -1.81 1.09 29.17
CA ASN A 79 -0.68 1.77 29.74
C ASN A 79 -0.74 1.62 31.27
N ASN A 80 -0.05 0.62 31.82
CA ASN A 80 0.15 0.55 33.27
C ASN A 80 1.38 1.40 33.65
N ALA A 81 1.45 1.89 34.89
CA ALA A 81 2.45 2.87 35.34
C ALA A 81 3.93 2.45 35.14
N GLU A 82 4.18 1.18 34.81
CA GLU A 82 5.51 0.63 34.58
C GLU A 82 5.79 0.33 33.09
N ARG A 83 4.84 -0.25 32.33
CA ARG A 83 4.99 -0.64 30.91
C ARG A 83 3.66 -0.67 30.15
N GLY A 84 3.71 -0.31 28.87
CA GLY A 84 2.59 -0.53 27.95
C GLY A 84 2.50 -2.00 27.49
N GLU A 85 1.28 -2.50 27.35
CA GLU A 85 1.02 -3.84 26.79
C GLU A 85 -0.19 -3.84 25.84
N VAL A 86 -0.21 -4.77 24.90
CA VAL A 86 -1.38 -5.04 24.03
C VAL A 86 -1.99 -6.40 24.29
N HIS A 87 -3.32 -6.46 24.20
CA HIS A 87 -4.10 -7.69 24.35
C HIS A 87 -5.27 -7.70 23.34
N GLY A 88 -5.49 -8.84 22.68
CA GLY A 88 -6.56 -9.02 21.70
C GLY A 88 -6.05 -9.46 20.34
N ARG A 89 -6.75 -9.07 19.26
CA ARG A 89 -6.51 -9.61 17.92
C ARG A 89 -6.47 -8.51 16.87
N LYS A 90 -5.57 -8.66 15.89
CA LYS A 90 -5.61 -7.93 14.61
C LYS A 90 -5.90 -8.91 13.48
N ALA A 91 -6.88 -8.60 12.64
CA ALA A 91 -7.35 -9.51 11.60
C ALA A 91 -6.41 -9.59 10.38
N TRP A 92 -5.77 -8.48 10.03
CA TRP A 92 -5.02 -8.34 8.78
C TRP A 92 -3.56 -7.94 9.06
N CYS A 93 -2.71 -8.93 9.28
CA CYS A 93 -1.32 -8.72 9.66
C CYS A 93 -0.38 -9.14 8.53
N SER A 94 -0.38 -8.35 7.43
CA SER A 94 0.44 -8.65 6.25
C SER A 94 1.91 -8.83 6.61
N GLY A 95 2.47 -9.99 6.24
CA GLY A 95 3.88 -10.31 6.41
C GLY A 95 4.28 -10.64 7.85
N ALA A 96 3.34 -10.98 8.74
CA ALA A 96 3.62 -11.25 10.16
C ALA A 96 4.76 -12.26 10.41
N GLY A 97 4.90 -13.28 9.56
CA GLY A 97 6.00 -14.26 9.65
C GLY A 97 7.34 -13.79 9.08
N MET A 98 7.43 -12.58 8.53
CA MET A 98 8.59 -12.04 7.81
C MET A 98 9.21 -10.81 8.48
N VAL A 99 8.46 -10.13 9.35
CA VAL A 99 8.84 -8.85 9.96
C VAL A 99 9.34 -9.04 11.39
N ASP A 100 10.23 -8.17 11.84
CA ASP A 100 10.80 -8.20 13.18
C ASP A 100 9.99 -7.35 14.15
N GLY A 101 9.47 -6.21 13.67
CA GLY A 101 8.63 -5.30 14.45
C GLY A 101 7.41 -4.82 13.67
N VAL A 102 6.46 -4.21 14.38
CA VAL A 102 5.25 -3.66 13.79
C VAL A 102 4.82 -2.39 14.50
N LEU A 103 4.36 -1.41 13.71
CA LEU A 103 3.49 -0.35 14.18
C LEU A 103 2.05 -0.79 13.98
N LEU A 104 1.23 -0.73 15.01
CA LEU A 104 -0.16 -1.14 14.90
C LEU A 104 -1.07 -0.17 15.66
N THR A 105 -2.31 -0.07 15.20
CA THR A 105 -3.34 0.68 15.93
C THR A 105 -3.95 -0.21 17.02
N ALA A 106 -4.11 0.33 18.21
CA ALA A 106 -4.75 -0.32 19.33
C ALA A 106 -5.67 0.67 20.06
N HIS A 107 -6.63 0.17 20.82
CA HIS A 107 -7.57 1.01 21.57
C HIS A 107 -7.08 1.22 23.00
N GLU A 108 -6.79 2.45 23.35
CA GLU A 108 -6.70 2.90 24.74
C GLU A 108 -8.07 3.51 25.09
N GLU A 109 -8.89 2.77 25.83
CA GLU A 109 -10.30 3.08 26.02
C GLU A 109 -11.03 3.21 24.66
N ASP A 110 -11.57 4.39 24.35
CA ASP A 110 -12.25 4.70 23.09
C ASP A 110 -11.38 5.44 22.07
N ARG A 111 -10.11 5.72 22.42
CA ARG A 111 -9.16 6.41 21.53
C ARG A 111 -8.23 5.42 20.86
N GLN A 112 -7.89 5.70 19.60
CA GLN A 112 -6.92 4.88 18.87
C GLN A 112 -5.49 5.38 19.18
N GLN A 113 -4.66 4.50 19.72
CA GLN A 113 -3.25 4.72 19.97
C GLN A 113 -2.41 3.93 18.96
N LEU A 114 -1.40 4.56 18.37
CA LEU A 114 -0.38 3.84 17.62
C LEU A 114 0.63 3.27 18.59
N VAL A 115 0.94 1.99 18.48
CA VAL A 115 1.93 1.33 19.33
C VAL A 115 2.92 0.55 18.49
N GLN A 116 4.14 0.42 19.02
CA GLN A 116 5.20 -0.39 18.44
C GLN A 116 5.38 -1.67 19.25
N VAL A 117 5.44 -2.80 18.54
CA VAL A 117 5.64 -4.13 19.12
C VAL A 117 6.76 -4.86 18.38
N GLN A 118 7.66 -5.52 19.12
CA GLN A 118 8.59 -6.49 18.56
C GLN A 118 7.88 -7.85 18.47
N LEU A 119 8.00 -8.54 17.34
CA LEU A 119 7.20 -9.76 17.09
C LEU A 119 7.86 -11.04 17.59
N ARG A 120 9.16 -11.02 17.88
CA ARG A 120 9.91 -12.17 18.41
C ARG A 120 9.89 -12.19 19.94
N GLN A 121 8.70 -12.28 20.53
CA GLN A 121 8.52 -12.37 21.98
C GLN A 121 7.30 -13.24 22.35
N PRO A 122 7.20 -13.74 23.60
CA PRO A 122 6.06 -14.52 24.08
C PRO A 122 4.73 -13.75 23.96
N GLY A 123 3.62 -14.48 23.95
CA GLY A 123 2.27 -13.91 23.91
C GLY A 123 1.79 -13.54 22.49
N ILE A 124 2.56 -13.82 21.44
CA ILE A 124 2.18 -13.55 20.04
C ILE A 124 1.90 -14.87 19.33
N VAL A 125 0.70 -14.99 18.74
CA VAL A 125 0.30 -16.14 17.93
C VAL A 125 -0.12 -15.65 16.55
N ILE A 126 0.64 -16.07 15.53
CA ILE A 126 0.37 -15.79 14.13
C ILE A 126 -0.41 -16.97 13.55
N ASP A 127 -1.68 -16.75 13.21
CA ASP A 127 -2.49 -17.76 12.53
C ASP A 127 -2.41 -17.58 11.02
N THR A 128 -1.82 -18.58 10.36
CA THR A 128 -1.64 -18.63 8.92
C THR A 128 -2.53 -19.68 8.26
N GLN A 129 -3.31 -20.46 9.03
CA GLN A 129 -3.98 -21.67 8.54
C GLN A 129 -5.10 -21.34 7.55
N ALA A 130 -5.77 -20.20 7.72
CA ALA A 130 -6.88 -19.78 6.87
C ALA A 130 -6.44 -19.01 5.61
N TRP A 131 -5.13 -18.78 5.38
CA TRP A 131 -4.67 -18.01 4.21
C TRP A 131 -4.67 -18.85 2.93
N ALA A 132 -5.83 -18.89 2.26
CA ALA A 132 -6.05 -19.62 1.01
C ALA A 132 -5.85 -18.77 -0.26
N ALA A 133 -5.10 -17.67 -0.18
CA ALA A 133 -4.96 -16.75 -1.30
C ALA A 133 -4.06 -17.31 -2.41
N VAL A 134 -4.54 -17.30 -3.66
CA VAL A 134 -3.74 -17.65 -4.85
C VAL A 134 -2.84 -16.49 -5.26
N GLY A 135 -3.44 -15.29 -5.40
CA GLY A 135 -2.69 -14.04 -5.48
C GLY A 135 -2.26 -13.59 -4.10
N MET A 136 -1.11 -12.96 -3.99
CA MET A 136 -0.47 -12.61 -2.72
C MET A 136 -0.18 -13.81 -1.81
N ALA A 137 -0.06 -15.02 -2.37
CA ALA A 137 0.21 -16.25 -1.62
C ALA A 137 1.52 -16.17 -0.81
N ARG A 138 2.50 -15.40 -1.26
CA ARG A 138 3.82 -15.25 -0.61
C ARG A 138 3.83 -14.24 0.54
N VAL A 139 2.76 -13.46 0.73
CA VAL A 139 2.63 -12.50 1.83
C VAL A 139 1.35 -12.82 2.59
N VAL A 140 1.47 -13.76 3.53
CA VAL A 140 0.37 -14.13 4.41
C VAL A 140 -0.10 -12.91 5.19
N SER A 141 -1.40 -12.61 5.09
CA SER A 141 -2.06 -11.50 5.76
C SER A 141 -3.17 -12.00 6.69
N GLY A 142 -2.82 -12.98 7.52
CA GLY A 142 -3.73 -13.60 8.48
C GLY A 142 -3.82 -12.85 9.81
N PRO A 143 -4.67 -13.35 10.72
CA PRO A 143 -4.83 -12.76 12.03
C PRO A 143 -3.63 -13.03 12.95
N VAL A 144 -3.36 -12.08 13.84
CA VAL A 144 -2.38 -12.21 14.92
C VAL A 144 -3.06 -11.90 16.24
N THR A 145 -2.87 -12.80 17.21
CA THR A 145 -3.36 -12.65 18.57
C THR A 145 -2.22 -12.24 19.48
N PHE A 146 -2.50 -11.31 20.39
CA PHE A 146 -1.57 -10.78 21.37
C PHE A 146 -2.15 -11.02 22.76
N ASP A 147 -1.34 -11.58 23.65
CA ASP A 147 -1.67 -11.77 25.06
C ASP A 147 -0.60 -11.15 25.96
N ALA A 148 -0.95 -10.02 26.60
CA ALA A 148 -0.07 -9.25 27.48
C ALA A 148 1.30 -8.95 26.86
N VAL A 149 1.31 -8.53 25.60
CA VAL A 149 2.54 -8.33 24.82
C VAL A 149 3.09 -6.93 25.06
N PRO A 150 4.36 -6.77 25.49
CA PRO A 150 4.96 -5.47 25.70
C PRO A 150 4.93 -4.61 24.44
N ALA A 151 4.49 -3.35 24.61
CA ALA A 151 4.30 -2.40 23.53
C ALA A 151 4.66 -0.96 23.97
N SER A 152 5.23 -0.19 23.06
CA SER A 152 5.55 1.23 23.28
C SER A 152 4.55 2.11 22.54
N ALA A 153 3.92 3.07 23.23
CA ALA A 153 3.10 4.08 22.56
C ALA A 153 3.97 5.00 21.68
N ILE A 154 3.48 5.27 20.47
CA ILE A 154 4.12 6.16 19.49
C ILE A 154 3.17 7.34 19.26
N GLY A 155 3.62 8.55 19.66
CA GLY A 155 2.79 9.74 19.63
C GLY A 155 1.59 9.69 20.60
N ALA A 156 0.77 10.73 20.59
CA ALA A 156 -0.46 10.81 21.36
C ALA A 156 -1.61 10.02 20.71
N PRO A 157 -2.65 9.63 21.46
CA PRO A 157 -3.85 9.01 20.90
C PRO A 157 -4.47 9.87 19.78
N GLY A 158 -4.80 9.24 18.65
CA GLY A 158 -5.34 9.86 17.45
C GLY A 158 -4.32 10.55 16.54
N GLN A 159 -3.09 10.81 17.03
CA GLN A 159 -2.08 11.55 16.27
C GLN A 159 -1.66 10.82 14.98
N TYR A 160 -1.66 9.48 14.98
CA TYR A 160 -1.35 8.67 13.79
C TYR A 160 -2.25 9.00 12.59
N LEU A 161 -3.58 9.06 12.80
CA LEU A 161 -4.55 9.32 11.74
C LEU A 161 -4.64 10.82 11.36
N ALA A 162 -4.30 11.72 12.28
CA ALA A 162 -4.38 13.16 12.06
C ALA A 162 -3.21 13.73 11.23
N ARG A 163 -2.17 12.93 11.00
CA ARG A 163 -1.00 13.30 10.21
C ARG A 163 -1.33 13.53 8.73
N PRO A 164 -0.79 14.58 8.09
CA PRO A 164 -0.79 14.69 6.63
C PRO A 164 -0.16 13.46 5.96
N GLY A 165 0.93 12.94 6.54
CA GLY A 165 1.64 11.78 6.02
C GLY A 165 0.80 10.49 5.93
N PHE A 166 -0.31 10.38 6.69
CA PHE A 166 -1.25 9.26 6.54
C PHE A 166 -1.83 9.20 5.13
N TRP A 167 -2.24 10.35 4.59
CA TRP A 167 -2.79 10.45 3.24
C TRP A 167 -1.69 10.40 2.17
N HIS A 168 -0.54 11.03 2.42
CA HIS A 168 0.59 10.97 1.49
C HIS A 168 1.10 9.52 1.31
N GLY A 169 1.17 8.75 2.40
CA GLY A 169 1.49 7.32 2.37
C GLY A 169 0.48 6.52 1.52
N GLY A 170 -0.81 6.83 1.67
CA GLY A 170 -1.88 6.26 0.84
C GLY A 170 -1.69 6.47 -0.67
N ALA A 171 -1.10 7.58 -1.11
CA ALA A 171 -0.74 7.79 -2.51
C ALA A 171 0.48 6.96 -2.95
N GLY A 172 1.40 6.64 -2.04
CA GLY A 172 2.52 5.71 -2.29
C GLY A 172 2.07 4.30 -2.70
N ILE A 173 1.02 3.78 -2.06
CA ILE A 173 0.38 2.52 -2.47
C ILE A 173 -0.12 2.58 -3.93
N ALA A 174 -0.70 3.71 -4.35
CA ALA A 174 -1.14 3.89 -5.74
C ALA A 174 0.05 3.85 -6.71
N ALA A 175 1.21 4.39 -6.33
CA ALA A 175 2.42 4.26 -7.14
C ALA A 175 2.86 2.79 -7.29
N CYS A 176 2.72 1.97 -6.25
CA CYS A 176 2.97 0.52 -6.36
C CYS A 176 1.97 -0.15 -7.34
N TRP A 177 0.68 0.15 -7.24
CA TRP A 177 -0.32 -0.37 -8.20
C TRP A 177 -0.01 0.03 -9.64
N PHE A 178 0.38 1.30 -9.85
CA PHE A 178 0.81 1.80 -11.15
C PHE A 178 2.01 1.02 -11.70
N GLY A 179 3.06 0.82 -10.90
CA GLY A 179 4.24 0.06 -11.30
C GLY A 179 3.94 -1.38 -11.69
N ALA A 180 3.13 -2.07 -10.88
CA ALA A 180 2.68 -3.43 -11.16
C ALA A 180 1.84 -3.50 -12.45
N ALA A 181 0.90 -2.56 -12.65
CA ALA A 181 0.09 -2.50 -13.86
C ALA A 181 0.94 -2.22 -15.11
N ALA A 182 1.89 -1.28 -15.04
CA ALA A 182 2.82 -1.01 -16.13
C ALA A 182 3.62 -2.26 -16.52
N ALA A 183 4.05 -3.05 -15.53
CA ALA A 183 4.79 -4.29 -15.77
C ALA A 183 3.92 -5.43 -16.33
N VAL A 184 2.59 -5.40 -16.13
CA VAL A 184 1.62 -6.26 -16.83
C VAL A 184 1.44 -5.80 -18.28
N ALA A 185 1.26 -4.50 -18.51
CA ALA A 185 1.14 -3.89 -19.84
C ALA A 185 2.37 -4.13 -20.72
N GLU A 186 3.56 -4.11 -20.12
CA GLU A 186 4.83 -4.38 -20.78
C GLU A 186 4.85 -5.75 -21.49
N ARG A 187 4.13 -6.74 -20.93
CA ARG A 187 4.00 -8.05 -21.56
C ARG A 187 3.31 -7.97 -22.92
N LEU A 188 2.25 -7.16 -23.04
CA LEU A 188 1.60 -6.90 -24.32
C LEU A 188 2.50 -6.06 -25.23
N ARG A 189 3.10 -4.97 -24.70
CA ARG A 189 3.98 -4.06 -25.45
C ARG A 189 5.14 -4.78 -26.15
N ALA A 190 5.73 -5.78 -25.49
CA ALA A 190 6.84 -6.56 -26.02
C ALA A 190 6.39 -7.77 -26.88
N HIS A 191 5.08 -8.05 -26.98
CA HIS A 191 4.59 -9.24 -27.64
C HIS A 191 4.61 -9.11 -29.18
N PRO A 192 5.16 -10.09 -29.92
CA PRO A 192 5.23 -10.03 -31.40
C PRO A 192 3.88 -9.86 -32.11
N LYS A 193 2.78 -10.27 -31.44
CA LYS A 193 1.40 -10.15 -31.93
C LYS A 193 1.02 -8.71 -32.29
N LEU A 194 1.60 -7.71 -31.62
CA LEU A 194 1.31 -6.29 -31.91
C LEU A 194 1.58 -5.88 -33.35
N GLN A 195 2.56 -6.50 -34.01
CA GLN A 195 2.93 -6.16 -35.39
C GLN A 195 1.94 -6.71 -36.43
N ARG A 196 1.02 -7.59 -36.02
CA ARG A 196 0.19 -8.38 -36.93
C ARG A 196 -1.30 -8.35 -36.59
N ASP A 197 -1.67 -7.82 -35.42
CA ASP A 197 -3.05 -7.80 -34.92
C ASP A 197 -3.46 -6.38 -34.51
N ALA A 198 -4.37 -5.79 -35.28
CA ALA A 198 -4.88 -4.44 -35.05
C ALA A 198 -5.66 -4.31 -33.72
N HIS A 199 -6.32 -5.38 -33.25
CA HIS A 199 -7.02 -5.36 -31.96
C HIS A 199 -6.03 -5.42 -30.80
N ALA A 200 -4.93 -6.18 -30.92
CA ALA A 200 -3.86 -6.14 -29.93
C ALA A 200 -3.24 -4.73 -29.82
N ALA A 201 -3.00 -4.07 -30.97
CA ALA A 201 -2.52 -2.68 -31.00
C ALA A 201 -3.54 -1.69 -30.38
N MET A 202 -4.83 -1.87 -30.66
CA MET A 202 -5.90 -1.09 -30.05
C MET A 202 -5.92 -1.24 -28.52
N HIS A 203 -5.80 -2.47 -28.00
CA HIS A 203 -5.72 -2.71 -26.56
C HIS A 203 -4.53 -1.99 -25.93
N LEU A 204 -3.35 -2.02 -26.57
CA LEU A 204 -2.20 -1.28 -26.09
C LEU A 204 -2.42 0.25 -26.10
N GLY A 205 -3.07 0.79 -27.12
CA GLY A 205 -3.42 2.22 -27.17
C GLY A 205 -4.38 2.64 -26.05
N ALA A 206 -5.37 1.81 -25.74
CA ALA A 206 -6.27 2.07 -24.60
C ALA A 206 -5.53 1.99 -23.25
N ILE A 207 -4.60 1.03 -23.10
CA ILE A 207 -3.73 0.94 -21.92
C ILE A 207 -2.86 2.19 -21.77
N ASP A 208 -2.27 2.69 -22.86
CA ASP A 208 -1.44 3.90 -22.85
C ASP A 208 -2.22 5.13 -22.37
N GLN A 209 -3.47 5.30 -22.80
CA GLN A 209 -4.34 6.38 -22.32
C GLN A 209 -4.51 6.35 -20.79
N GLN A 210 -4.77 5.16 -20.23
CA GLN A 210 -4.97 5.00 -18.79
C GLN A 210 -3.67 5.19 -18.01
N LEU A 211 -2.58 4.51 -18.40
CA LEU A 211 -1.30 4.62 -17.71
C LEU A 211 -0.66 6.01 -17.89
N GLY A 212 -0.86 6.65 -19.03
CA GLY A 212 -0.45 8.02 -19.29
C GLY A 212 -1.12 9.02 -18.36
N ALA A 213 -2.44 8.92 -18.19
CA ALA A 213 -3.20 9.73 -17.26
C ALA A 213 -2.81 9.45 -15.79
N ALA A 214 -2.65 8.19 -15.39
CA ALA A 214 -2.18 7.82 -14.04
C ALA A 214 -0.81 8.44 -13.73
N ARG A 215 0.12 8.37 -14.69
CA ARG A 215 1.46 8.95 -14.58
C ARG A 215 1.42 10.47 -14.44
N ALA A 216 0.51 11.15 -15.15
CA ALA A 216 0.33 12.59 -15.01
C ALA A 216 -0.19 12.95 -13.60
N LEU A 217 -1.23 12.26 -13.12
CA LEU A 217 -1.80 12.47 -11.78
C LEU A 217 -0.78 12.19 -10.67
N LEU A 218 0.06 11.15 -10.80
CA LEU A 218 1.16 10.87 -9.87
C LEU A 218 2.18 12.02 -9.83
N ARG A 219 2.55 12.58 -10.98
CA ARG A 219 3.52 13.69 -11.00
C ARG A 219 2.95 14.96 -10.38
N GLU A 220 1.71 15.28 -10.73
CA GLU A 220 1.00 16.44 -10.21
C GLU A 220 0.83 16.36 -8.70
N LEU A 221 0.33 15.23 -8.18
CA LEU A 221 0.11 15.08 -6.74
C LEU A 221 1.42 15.05 -5.95
N ALA A 222 2.47 14.41 -6.47
CA ALA A 222 3.77 14.43 -5.81
C ALA A 222 4.30 15.86 -5.65
N ALA A 223 4.19 16.68 -6.71
CA ALA A 223 4.59 18.08 -6.67
C ALA A 223 3.73 18.90 -5.70
N ALA A 224 2.43 18.67 -5.65
CA ALA A 224 1.52 19.36 -4.73
C ALA A 224 1.81 19.02 -3.26
N ILE A 225 2.06 17.73 -2.96
CA ILE A 225 2.46 17.24 -1.63
C ILE A 225 3.78 17.90 -1.21
N ASP A 226 4.79 17.92 -2.08
CA ASP A 226 6.09 18.53 -1.76
C ASP A 226 6.01 20.06 -1.59
N ALA A 227 5.09 20.73 -2.29
CA ALA A 227 4.90 22.18 -2.18
C ALA A 227 4.15 22.60 -0.91
N THR A 228 3.26 21.75 -0.39
CA THR A 228 2.40 22.03 0.78
C THR A 228 2.26 20.79 1.66
N PRO A 229 3.35 20.34 2.30
CA PRO A 229 3.38 19.06 3.02
C PRO A 229 2.54 19.04 4.30
N GLU A 230 2.18 20.19 4.84
CA GLU A 230 1.27 20.31 5.98
C GLU A 230 -0.20 20.02 5.62
N HIS A 231 -0.55 20.03 4.34
CA HIS A 231 -1.88 19.67 3.87
C HIS A 231 -1.99 18.17 3.64
N ASP A 232 -3.15 17.58 3.96
CA ASP A 232 -3.37 16.15 3.80
C ASP A 232 -3.53 15.69 2.33
N HIS A 233 -3.91 16.61 1.43
CA HIS A 233 -4.25 16.33 0.04
C HIS A 233 -5.29 15.21 -0.13
N ARG A 234 -6.14 14.96 0.87
CA ARG A 234 -7.03 13.79 0.96
C ARG A 234 -7.84 13.59 -0.32
N HIS A 235 -8.49 14.62 -0.82
CA HIS A 235 -9.32 14.54 -2.02
C HIS A 235 -8.51 14.12 -3.26
N ALA A 236 -7.31 14.68 -3.45
CA ALA A 236 -6.44 14.34 -4.57
C ALA A 236 -5.84 12.93 -4.43
N VAL A 237 -5.47 12.51 -3.21
CA VAL A 237 -5.01 11.15 -2.90
C VAL A 237 -6.10 10.12 -3.22
N VAL A 238 -7.34 10.33 -2.74
CA VAL A 238 -8.44 9.39 -2.97
C VAL A 238 -8.79 9.33 -4.47
N ARG A 239 -8.76 10.47 -5.18
CA ARG A 239 -8.92 10.52 -6.64
C ARG A 239 -7.84 9.72 -7.36
N LEU A 240 -6.58 9.92 -7.01
CA LEU A 240 -5.45 9.20 -7.60
C LEU A 240 -5.59 7.69 -7.37
N ARG A 241 -5.81 7.26 -6.12
CA ARG A 241 -6.00 5.85 -5.77
C ARG A 241 -7.13 5.21 -6.56
N SER A 242 -8.27 5.89 -6.64
CA SER A 242 -9.44 5.46 -7.42
C SER A 242 -9.13 5.33 -8.91
N PHE A 243 -8.39 6.28 -9.47
CA PHE A 243 -8.01 6.24 -10.87
C PHE A 243 -7.05 5.07 -11.16
N VAL A 244 -6.00 4.92 -10.36
CA VAL A 244 -4.99 3.88 -10.56
C VAL A 244 -5.56 2.48 -10.33
N GLU A 245 -6.47 2.31 -9.37
CA GLU A 245 -7.16 1.03 -9.15
C GLU A 245 -7.91 0.58 -10.42
N ARG A 246 -8.72 1.47 -11.01
CA ARG A 246 -9.45 1.16 -12.25
C ARG A 246 -8.51 0.94 -13.43
N ALA A 247 -7.46 1.76 -13.56
CA ALA A 247 -6.46 1.59 -14.60
C ALA A 247 -5.76 0.22 -14.49
N ALA A 248 -5.41 -0.23 -13.28
CA ALA A 248 -4.81 -1.54 -13.06
C ALA A 248 -5.76 -2.68 -13.45
N SER A 249 -7.04 -2.58 -13.06
CA SER A 249 -8.07 -3.56 -13.43
C SER A 249 -8.31 -3.64 -14.94
N ASP A 250 -8.36 -2.48 -15.61
CA ASP A 250 -8.53 -2.38 -17.08
C ASP A 250 -7.29 -2.91 -17.82
N VAL A 251 -6.08 -2.66 -17.32
CA VAL A 251 -4.84 -3.24 -17.87
C VAL A 251 -4.85 -4.77 -17.79
N LEU A 252 -5.25 -5.35 -16.64
CA LEU A 252 -5.34 -6.80 -16.48
C LEU A 252 -6.31 -7.41 -17.51
N ASP A 253 -7.52 -6.85 -17.64
CA ASP A 253 -8.52 -7.33 -18.60
C ASP A 253 -8.04 -7.18 -20.06
N ARG A 254 -7.50 -6.02 -20.43
CA ARG A 254 -7.04 -5.76 -21.80
C ARG A 254 -5.86 -6.63 -22.22
N VAL A 255 -4.89 -6.84 -21.34
CA VAL A 255 -3.75 -7.73 -21.63
C VAL A 255 -4.24 -9.18 -21.78
N GLY A 256 -5.16 -9.63 -20.91
CA GLY A 256 -5.79 -10.94 -21.02
C GLY A 256 -6.55 -11.14 -22.34
N ARG A 257 -7.36 -10.15 -22.76
CA ARG A 257 -8.07 -10.19 -24.05
C ARG A 257 -7.11 -10.19 -25.24
N ALA A 258 -6.07 -9.36 -25.19
CA ALA A 258 -5.13 -9.22 -26.30
C ALA A 258 -4.25 -10.46 -26.50
N LEU A 259 -3.79 -11.09 -25.41
CA LEU A 259 -2.84 -12.22 -25.46
C LEU A 259 -3.49 -13.59 -25.28
N GLY A 260 -4.74 -13.63 -24.80
CA GLY A 260 -5.41 -14.87 -24.45
C GLY A 260 -4.79 -15.55 -23.23
N PRO A 261 -5.09 -16.84 -22.99
CA PRO A 261 -4.66 -17.53 -21.78
C PRO A 261 -3.17 -17.88 -21.76
N VAL A 262 -2.49 -17.88 -22.92
CA VAL A 262 -1.13 -18.44 -23.05
C VAL A 262 -0.15 -17.84 -22.05
N PRO A 263 0.03 -16.50 -21.92
CA PRO A 263 0.97 -15.96 -20.92
C PRO A 263 0.62 -16.32 -19.47
N LEU A 264 -0.65 -16.52 -19.15
CA LEU A 264 -1.07 -16.92 -17.81
C LEU A 264 -0.76 -18.40 -17.51
N CYS A 265 -0.55 -19.22 -18.55
CA CYS A 265 -0.25 -20.64 -18.41
C CYS A 265 1.22 -21.00 -18.70
N SER A 266 1.93 -20.17 -19.47
CA SER A 266 3.30 -20.46 -19.92
C SER A 266 4.37 -19.53 -19.35
N ASP A 267 3.98 -18.41 -18.74
CA ASP A 267 4.89 -17.45 -18.12
C ASP A 267 4.53 -17.30 -16.63
N ARG A 268 5.25 -18.05 -15.78
CA ARG A 268 4.99 -18.09 -14.34
C ARG A 268 5.13 -16.72 -13.69
N GLU A 269 6.11 -15.91 -14.11
CA GLU A 269 6.33 -14.59 -13.51
C GLU A 269 5.16 -13.66 -13.83
N HIS A 270 4.73 -13.62 -15.10
CA HIS A 270 3.59 -12.83 -15.51
C HIS A 270 2.28 -13.28 -14.84
N ALA A 271 2.05 -14.60 -14.77
CA ALA A 271 0.87 -15.17 -14.12
C ALA A 271 0.81 -14.80 -12.63
N LEU A 272 1.93 -14.91 -11.90
CA LEU A 272 2.03 -14.49 -10.51
C LEU A 272 1.79 -13.00 -10.35
N ARG A 273 2.40 -12.16 -11.19
CA ARG A 273 2.19 -10.70 -11.15
C ARG A 273 0.72 -10.33 -11.34
N CYS A 274 0.02 -10.97 -12.29
CA CYS A 274 -1.40 -10.73 -12.52
C CYS A 274 -2.25 -11.15 -11.32
N ALA A 275 -2.00 -12.35 -10.77
CA ALA A 275 -2.71 -12.85 -9.60
C ALA A 275 -2.47 -11.98 -8.36
N ASP A 276 -1.21 -11.62 -8.09
CA ASP A 276 -0.83 -10.78 -6.96
C ASP A 276 -1.45 -9.37 -7.10
N LEU A 277 -1.38 -8.73 -8.27
CA LEU A 277 -1.95 -7.40 -8.51
C LEU A 277 -3.47 -7.38 -8.33
N ALA A 278 -4.16 -8.42 -8.81
CA ALA A 278 -5.61 -8.54 -8.67
C ALA A 278 -6.06 -8.53 -7.20
N VAL A 279 -5.25 -9.11 -6.30
CA VAL A 279 -5.49 -9.05 -4.84
C VAL A 279 -5.00 -7.72 -4.26
N PHE A 280 -3.80 -7.26 -4.64
CA PHE A 280 -3.15 -6.07 -4.06
C PHE A 280 -4.01 -4.82 -4.15
N VAL A 281 -4.68 -4.65 -5.29
CA VAL A 281 -5.49 -3.48 -5.62
C VAL A 281 -6.81 -3.44 -4.83
N ARG A 282 -7.24 -4.56 -4.23
CA ARG A 282 -8.44 -4.63 -3.35
C ARG A 282 -8.22 -4.03 -1.96
N GLN A 283 -7.04 -3.48 -1.69
CA GLN A 283 -6.84 -2.55 -0.57
C GLN A 283 -7.42 -1.14 -0.83
N SER A 284 -7.94 -0.90 -2.05
CA SER A 284 -8.84 0.22 -2.32
C SER A 284 -10.20 -0.04 -1.67
N HIS A 285 -10.80 0.97 -1.03
CA HIS A 285 -12.18 0.89 -0.56
C HIS A 285 -13.21 1.27 -1.65
N ALA A 286 -12.73 1.51 -2.88
CA ALA A 286 -13.49 1.69 -4.11
C ALA A 286 -14.76 2.56 -3.93
N GLU A 287 -15.95 1.97 -3.97
CA GLU A 287 -17.23 2.68 -3.92
C GLU A 287 -17.39 3.54 -2.66
N HIS A 288 -16.83 3.11 -1.52
CA HIS A 288 -16.83 3.92 -0.30
C HIS A 288 -15.99 5.20 -0.48
N ASP A 289 -14.80 5.06 -1.04
CA ASP A 289 -13.91 6.18 -1.36
C ASP A 289 -14.56 7.11 -2.40
N TRP A 290 -15.28 6.57 -3.38
CA TRP A 290 -15.99 7.34 -4.41
C TRP A 290 -17.19 8.11 -3.85
N ALA A 291 -17.92 7.52 -2.90
CA ALA A 291 -19.01 8.21 -2.22
C ALA A 291 -18.49 9.44 -1.46
N VAL A 292 -17.39 9.29 -0.73
CA VAL A 292 -16.72 10.41 -0.03
C VAL A 292 -16.26 11.49 -1.03
N LEU A 293 -15.65 11.10 -2.15
CA LEU A 293 -15.27 12.04 -3.21
C LEU A 293 -16.48 12.78 -3.78
N GLY A 294 -17.56 12.07 -4.09
CA GLY A 294 -18.77 12.65 -4.68
C GLY A 294 -19.44 13.66 -3.75
N GLN A 295 -19.52 13.35 -2.46
CA GLN A 295 -20.02 14.27 -1.43
C GLN A 295 -19.16 15.53 -1.34
N ALA A 296 -17.84 15.39 -1.27
CA ALA A 296 -16.92 16.53 -1.21
C ALA A 296 -16.97 17.40 -2.48
N LEU A 297 -17.19 16.79 -3.66
CA LEU A 297 -17.30 17.53 -4.93
C LEU A 297 -18.61 18.31 -5.04
N ALA A 298 -19.70 17.83 -4.45
CA ALA A 298 -21.01 18.49 -4.50
C ALA A 298 -20.99 19.89 -3.84
N GLU A 299 -20.02 20.14 -2.96
CA GLU A 299 -19.85 21.39 -2.23
C GLU A 299 -18.92 22.39 -2.97
N GLN A 300 -18.28 21.98 -4.07
CA GLN A 300 -17.31 22.81 -4.80
C GLN A 300 -17.94 23.61 -5.94
N VAL A 301 -17.47 24.84 -6.13
CA VAL A 301 -17.88 25.71 -7.24
C VAL A 301 -16.94 25.50 -8.44
N GLN A 302 -17.50 25.10 -9.58
CA GLN A 302 -16.75 24.85 -10.83
C GLN A 302 -15.54 23.90 -10.66
N PRO A 303 -15.72 22.67 -10.10
CA PRO A 303 -14.60 21.78 -9.74
C PRO A 303 -13.78 21.23 -10.92
N TRP A 304 -14.13 21.55 -12.16
CA TRP A 304 -13.48 21.05 -13.39
C TRP A 304 -12.96 22.15 -14.31
N ARG A 305 -12.90 23.40 -13.83
CA ARG A 305 -12.38 24.52 -14.62
C ARG A 305 -10.86 24.38 -14.83
N LEU A 306 -10.42 24.53 -16.07
CA LEU A 306 -9.00 24.62 -16.46
C LEU A 306 -8.45 26.03 -16.25
#